data_AF-A0A2N0LPP3-F1
#
_entry.id   AF-A0A2N0LPP3-F1
#
_cell.length_a   1.000
_cell.length_b   1.000
_cell.length_c   1.000
_cell.angle_alpha   90.00
_cell.angle_beta   90.00
_cell.angle_gamma   90.00
#
_symmetry.space_group_name_H-M   'P 1'
#
loop_
_entity.id
_entity.type
_entity.pdbx_description
1 polymer ?
#
loop_
_entity_poly.entity_id
_entity_poly.type
_entity_poly.pdbx_seq_one_letter_code
_entity_poly.pdbx_strand_id
1 'polypeptide(L)'
;MPQRTLWMHGVNMQVEYPGRLTSVRATGPFVRIEGARGQNTWLHFPLPTPAVLDGVNMHIEGAYVSFRTRDNATVHEVIVYDGESRIAEHMDLDLRGDHLDARFDVPGNPEISRGINITLGVRFDDAAPDVRSMQIEVIGVGLEYSGGD
;
A
#
# COMPACT_ATOMS: atom_id res chain seq x y z
N MET A 1 -14.05 -14.41 16.06
CA MET A 1 -13.16 -13.51 16.84
C MET A 1 -13.36 -12.07 16.37
N PRO A 2 -13.20 -11.04 17.23
CA PRO A 2 -13.32 -9.65 16.79
C PRO A 2 -12.19 -9.30 15.82
N GLN A 3 -12.58 -8.89 14.61
CA GLN A 3 -11.68 -8.39 13.59
C GLN A 3 -11.26 -6.96 13.92
N ARG A 4 -9.98 -6.66 13.72
CA ARG A 4 -9.40 -5.35 14.01
C ARG A 4 -8.65 -4.85 12.78
N THR A 5 -8.59 -3.53 12.63
CA THR A 5 -7.83 -2.90 11.55
C THR A 5 -6.87 -1.88 12.13
N LEU A 6 -5.60 -1.97 11.77
CA LEU A 6 -4.59 -0.97 12.08
C LEU A 6 -4.25 -0.20 10.80
N TRP A 7 -4.35 1.12 10.86
CA TRP A 7 -4.07 1.99 9.72
C TRP A 7 -2.74 2.72 9.86
N MET A 8 -2.03 2.83 8.75
CA MET A 8 -0.87 3.69 8.57
C MET A 8 -1.18 4.77 7.53
N HIS A 9 -1.01 6.03 7.93
CA HIS A 9 -1.17 7.15 7.03
C HIS A 9 -0.02 7.23 6.00
N GLY A 10 -0.32 7.71 4.80
CA GLY A 10 0.62 7.74 3.67
C GLY A 10 1.86 8.60 3.87
N VAL A 11 1.89 9.46 4.89
CA VAL A 11 3.06 10.27 5.26
C VAL A 11 4.24 9.43 5.76
N ASN A 12 3.98 8.18 6.15
CA ASN A 12 5.02 7.24 6.57
C ASN A 12 5.54 6.35 5.43
N MET A 13 5.10 6.59 4.18
CA MET A 13 5.55 5.79 3.05
C MET A 13 7.01 6.06 2.69
N GLN A 14 7.69 5.04 2.18
CA GLN A 14 9.05 5.14 1.64
C GLN A 14 9.03 4.81 0.14
N VAL A 15 9.68 5.63 -0.68
CA VAL A 15 9.75 5.41 -2.14
C VAL A 15 11.04 4.67 -2.47
N GLU A 16 10.95 3.54 -3.19
CA GLU A 16 12.12 2.74 -3.55
C GLU A 16 13.08 3.46 -4.52
N TYR A 17 12.55 4.04 -5.59
CA TYR A 17 13.32 4.80 -6.57
C TYR A 17 12.82 6.24 -6.66
N PRO A 18 13.21 7.12 -5.72
CA PRO A 18 12.72 8.50 -5.69
C PRO A 18 13.07 9.30 -6.96
N GLY A 19 14.18 8.97 -7.64
CA GLY A 19 14.56 9.58 -8.92
C GLY A 19 13.62 9.27 -10.10
N ARG A 20 12.65 8.37 -9.92
CA ARG A 20 11.57 8.07 -10.90
C ARG A 20 10.31 8.88 -10.66
N LEU A 21 10.31 9.74 -9.64
CA LEU A 21 9.26 10.71 -9.35
C LEU A 21 9.78 12.12 -9.59
N THR A 22 8.89 13.03 -10.01
CA THR A 22 9.19 14.46 -10.13
C THR A 22 8.88 15.22 -8.85
N SER A 23 8.01 14.67 -7.99
CA SER A 23 7.57 15.29 -6.75
C SER A 23 7.04 14.25 -5.76
N VAL A 24 7.34 14.46 -4.48
CA VAL A 24 6.73 13.78 -3.33
C VAL A 24 6.43 14.84 -2.27
N ARG A 25 5.16 15.01 -1.90
CA ARG A 25 4.75 16.09 -0.98
C ARG A 25 3.60 15.67 -0.08
N ALA A 26 3.82 15.71 1.24
CA ALA A 26 2.75 15.66 2.21
C ALA A 26 1.81 16.87 2.00
N THR A 27 0.52 16.60 1.77
CA THR A 27 -0.49 17.59 1.41
C THR A 27 -1.76 17.31 2.19
N GLY A 28 -1.87 17.84 3.41
CA GLY A 28 -3.04 17.62 4.27
C GLY A 28 -3.27 16.12 4.53
N PRO A 29 -4.39 15.54 4.07
CA PRO A 29 -4.79 14.15 4.40
C PRO A 29 -4.11 13.07 3.56
N PHE A 30 -3.10 13.39 2.74
CA PHE A 30 -2.40 12.41 1.90
C PHE A 30 -0.98 12.88 1.57
N VAL A 31 -0.19 11.98 0.99
CA VAL A 31 1.02 12.34 0.24
C VAL A 31 0.69 12.34 -1.23
N ARG A 32 0.98 13.45 -1.90
CA ARG A 32 0.90 13.56 -3.35
C ARG A 32 2.23 13.17 -3.96
N ILE A 33 2.21 12.23 -4.89
CA ILE A 33 3.34 11.92 -5.76
C ILE A 33 3.01 12.26 -7.20
N GLU A 34 4.02 12.68 -7.94
CA GLU A 34 3.95 12.89 -9.38
C GLU A 34 5.09 12.09 -10.01
N GLY A 35 4.74 11.26 -11.00
CA GLY A 35 5.70 10.38 -11.66
C GLY A 35 6.46 11.03 -12.81
N ALA A 36 7.63 10.47 -13.12
CA ALA A 36 8.27 10.71 -14.40
C ALA A 36 7.65 9.81 -15.49
N ARG A 37 7.61 10.29 -16.74
CA ARG A 37 6.98 9.60 -17.87
C ARG A 37 7.59 8.22 -18.09
N GLY A 38 6.72 7.23 -18.32
CA GLY A 38 7.11 5.86 -18.63
C GLY A 38 7.83 5.12 -17.50
N GLN A 39 7.83 5.68 -16.29
CA GLN A 39 8.49 5.09 -15.13
C GLN A 39 7.51 4.34 -14.22
N ASN A 40 8.06 3.46 -13.40
CA ASN A 40 7.39 2.81 -12.29
C ASN A 40 8.29 2.81 -11.05
N THR A 41 7.69 2.77 -9.86
CA THR A 41 8.41 2.63 -8.58
C THR A 41 7.54 1.92 -7.56
N TRP A 42 8.13 1.58 -6.42
CA TRP A 42 7.46 1.01 -5.27
C TRP A 42 7.29 2.03 -4.15
N LEU A 43 6.18 1.90 -3.44
CA LEU A 43 5.87 2.60 -2.20
C LEU A 43 5.78 1.58 -1.07
N HIS A 44 6.61 1.70 -0.05
CA HIS A 44 6.67 0.80 1.11
C HIS A 44 6.04 1.45 2.34
N PHE A 45 5.23 0.67 3.05
CA PHE A 45 4.52 1.09 4.26
C PHE A 45 4.86 0.11 5.38
N PRO A 46 5.88 0.39 6.21
CA PRO A 46 6.24 -0.47 7.33
C PRO A 46 5.24 -0.29 8.48
N LEU A 47 4.36 -1.26 8.71
CA LEU A 47 3.40 -1.23 9.81
C LEU A 47 3.98 -1.85 11.09
N PRO A 48 4.03 -1.11 12.22
CA PRO A 48 4.32 -1.69 13.52
C PRO A 48 3.09 -2.47 13.99
N THR A 49 3.06 -3.76 13.69
CA THR A 49 1.91 -4.62 13.96
C THR A 49 2.14 -5.48 15.20
N PRO A 50 1.17 -5.60 16.12
CA PRO A 50 1.30 -6.49 17.27
C PRO A 50 1.16 -7.95 16.84
N ALA A 51 2.26 -8.71 16.89
CA ALA A 51 2.23 -10.16 16.70
C ALA A 51 1.39 -10.88 17.77
N VAL A 52 1.40 -10.34 19.00
CA VAL A 52 0.64 -10.86 20.15
C VAL A 52 -0.13 -9.70 20.78
N LEU A 53 -1.42 -9.90 21.02
CA LEU A 53 -2.28 -8.95 21.73
C LEU A 53 -2.99 -9.69 22.87
N ASP A 54 -2.84 -9.21 24.11
CA ASP A 54 -3.42 -9.83 25.31
C ASP A 54 -3.12 -11.35 25.45
N GLY A 55 -1.92 -11.77 25.02
CA GLY A 55 -1.49 -13.17 25.06
C GLY A 55 -2.03 -14.04 23.92
N VAL A 56 -2.76 -13.46 22.96
CA VAL A 56 -3.28 -14.15 21.78
C VAL A 56 -2.43 -13.80 20.56
N ASN A 57 -2.02 -14.84 19.82
CA ASN A 57 -1.31 -14.67 18.55
C ASN A 57 -2.27 -14.13 17.49
N MET A 58 -1.85 -13.10 16.77
CA MET A 58 -2.66 -12.45 15.76
C MET A 58 -2.37 -13.03 14.37
N HIS A 59 -3.41 -13.16 13.56
CA HIS A 59 -3.37 -13.67 12.20
C HIS A 59 -3.84 -12.59 11.22
N ILE A 60 -3.20 -12.50 10.06
CA ILE A 60 -3.53 -11.48 9.06
C ILE A 60 -4.70 -11.96 8.20
N GLU A 61 -5.69 -11.10 8.01
CA GLU A 61 -6.87 -11.39 7.19
C GLU A 61 -6.78 -10.73 5.82
N GLY A 62 -6.25 -9.51 5.77
CA GLY A 62 -6.25 -8.70 4.57
C GLY A 62 -5.47 -7.40 4.73
N ALA A 63 -5.17 -6.78 3.60
CA ALA A 63 -4.61 -5.45 3.51
C ALA A 63 -5.64 -4.50 2.90
N TYR A 64 -5.74 -3.30 3.45
CA TYR A 64 -6.49 -2.18 2.87
C TYR A 64 -5.51 -1.20 2.22
N VAL A 65 -5.91 -0.61 1.10
CA VAL A 65 -5.16 0.46 0.43
C VAL A 65 -6.12 1.62 0.14
N SER A 66 -5.67 2.84 0.45
CA SER A 66 -6.45 4.06 0.25
C SER A 66 -5.65 5.09 -0.56
N PHE A 67 -6.10 5.38 -1.79
CA PHE A 67 -5.48 6.33 -2.70
C PHE A 67 -6.44 6.90 -3.73
N ARG A 68 -5.97 7.91 -4.46
CA ARG A 68 -6.58 8.40 -5.71
C ARG A 68 -5.53 8.53 -6.79
N THR A 69 -5.83 8.16 -8.03
CA THR A 69 -4.98 8.47 -9.17
C THR A 69 -5.62 9.48 -10.10
N ARG A 70 -4.79 10.16 -10.88
CA ARG A 70 -5.20 10.81 -12.13
C ARG A 70 -5.07 9.83 -13.30
N ASP A 71 -5.60 10.23 -14.45
CA ASP A 71 -5.84 9.37 -15.60
C ASP A 71 -4.61 8.62 -16.13
N ASN A 72 -3.40 9.14 -15.92
CA ASN A 72 -2.14 8.57 -16.43
C ASN A 72 -1.24 8.00 -15.31
N ALA A 73 -1.85 7.62 -14.18
CA ALA A 73 -1.18 6.94 -13.09
C ALA A 73 -2.01 5.75 -12.61
N THR A 74 -1.34 4.68 -12.17
CA THR A 74 -1.99 3.42 -11.83
C THR A 74 -1.26 2.74 -10.67
N VAL A 75 -2.03 2.18 -9.73
CA VAL A 75 -1.51 1.16 -8.81
C VAL A 75 -1.74 -0.19 -9.47
N HIS A 76 -0.64 -0.89 -9.78
CA HIS A 76 -0.70 -2.15 -10.55
C HIS A 76 -0.36 -3.38 -9.71
N GLU A 77 0.25 -3.20 -8.54
CA GLU A 77 0.64 -4.30 -7.65
C GLU A 77 0.39 -3.93 -6.18
N VAL A 78 -0.08 -4.90 -5.41
CA VAL A 78 -0.15 -4.83 -3.94
C VAL A 78 0.48 -6.10 -3.38
N ILE A 79 1.52 -5.96 -2.56
CA ILE A 79 2.23 -7.09 -1.96
C ILE A 79 2.33 -6.87 -0.45
N VAL A 80 2.03 -7.93 0.31
CA VAL A 80 2.14 -7.95 1.77
C VAL A 80 3.31 -8.83 2.17
N TYR A 81 4.21 -8.28 2.98
CA TYR A 81 5.33 -8.99 3.58
C TYR A 81 5.17 -9.08 5.09
N ASP A 82 5.59 -10.22 5.65
CA ASP A 82 5.85 -10.40 7.08
C ASP A 82 7.34 -10.73 7.26
N GLY A 83 8.11 -9.74 7.73
CA GLY A 83 9.57 -9.80 7.71
C GLY A 83 10.10 -9.90 6.28
N GLU A 84 10.85 -10.96 5.98
CA GLU A 84 11.36 -11.24 4.63
C GLU A 84 10.37 -12.04 3.77
N SER A 85 9.34 -12.63 4.39
CA SER A 85 8.41 -13.52 3.71
C SER A 85 7.32 -12.73 3.01
N ARG A 86 7.14 -13.00 1.72
CA ARG A 86 5.98 -12.52 0.97
C ARG A 86 4.78 -13.43 1.24
N ILE A 87 3.75 -12.89 1.88
CA ILE A 87 2.58 -13.66 2.36
C ILE A 87 1.31 -13.42 1.52
N ALA A 88 1.26 -12.36 0.74
CA ALA A 88 0.24 -12.14 -0.28
C ALA A 88 0.81 -11.30 -1.43
N GLU A 89 0.36 -11.59 -2.65
CA GLU A 89 0.63 -10.78 -3.83
C GLU A 89 -0.64 -10.65 -4.68
N HIS A 90 -0.89 -9.43 -5.14
CA HIS A 90 -1.96 -9.10 -6.07
C HIS A 90 -1.30 -8.35 -7.22
N MET A 91 -1.11 -9.08 -8.32
CA MET A 91 -0.36 -8.64 -9.49
C MET A 91 -1.32 -8.27 -10.63
N ASP A 92 -0.79 -7.65 -11.68
CA ASP A 92 -1.50 -7.33 -12.92
C ASP A 92 -2.79 -6.52 -12.70
N LEU A 93 -2.80 -5.66 -11.68
CA LEU A 93 -3.91 -4.77 -11.39
C LEU A 93 -3.87 -3.55 -12.32
N ASP A 94 -5.02 -2.91 -12.49
CA ASP A 94 -5.16 -1.66 -13.24
C ASP A 94 -6.02 -0.67 -12.45
N LEU A 95 -5.62 -0.40 -11.20
CA LEU A 95 -6.41 0.42 -10.28
C LEU A 95 -6.18 1.91 -10.57
N ARG A 96 -7.27 2.59 -10.93
CA ARG A 96 -7.29 4.00 -11.32
C ARG A 96 -8.47 4.73 -10.69
N GLY A 97 -8.33 6.03 -10.49
CA GLY A 97 -9.35 6.85 -9.84
C GLY A 97 -9.35 6.65 -8.33
N ASP A 98 -10.52 6.70 -7.71
CA ASP A 98 -10.68 6.69 -6.25
C ASP A 98 -10.83 5.26 -5.72
N HIS A 99 -9.88 4.85 -4.86
CA HIS A 99 -9.91 3.60 -4.12
C HIS A 99 -9.68 3.92 -2.65
N LEU A 100 -10.75 4.16 -1.88
CA LEU A 100 -10.63 4.68 -0.51
C LEU A 100 -10.60 3.59 0.57
N ASP A 101 -11.08 2.40 0.24
CA ASP A 101 -11.25 1.24 1.13
C ASP A 101 -10.99 -0.09 0.39
N ALA A 102 -10.12 -0.08 -0.63
CA ALA A 102 -9.83 -1.28 -1.41
C ALA A 102 -9.15 -2.35 -0.54
N ARG A 103 -9.80 -3.51 -0.40
CA ARG A 103 -9.35 -4.63 0.42
C ARG A 103 -8.77 -5.76 -0.45
N PHE A 104 -7.67 -6.33 0.02
CA PHE A 104 -6.93 -7.41 -0.60
C PHE A 104 -6.74 -8.55 0.41
N ASP A 105 -7.15 -9.76 0.05
CA ASP A 105 -7.08 -10.94 0.93
C ASP A 105 -5.64 -11.40 1.18
N VAL A 106 -5.33 -11.84 2.41
CA VAL A 106 -4.10 -12.59 2.70
C VAL A 106 -4.44 -14.08 2.84
N PRO A 107 -4.08 -14.93 1.85
CA PRO A 107 -4.51 -16.32 1.84
C PRO A 107 -4.01 -17.13 3.02
N GLY A 108 -4.89 -17.97 3.58
CA GLY A 108 -4.53 -18.93 4.64
C GLY A 108 -4.35 -18.29 6.03
N ASN A 109 -4.57 -16.98 6.15
CA ASN A 109 -4.58 -16.26 7.41
C ASN A 109 -3.36 -16.53 8.29
N PRO A 110 -2.13 -16.23 7.81
CA PRO A 110 -0.91 -16.61 8.54
C PRO A 110 -0.79 -15.84 9.87
N GLU A 111 -0.21 -16.52 10.87
CA GLU A 111 0.21 -15.88 12.12
C GLU A 111 1.27 -14.80 11.84
N ILE A 112 1.15 -13.65 12.51
CA ILE A 112 2.09 -12.54 12.41
C ILE A 112 3.37 -12.90 13.17
N SER A 113 4.50 -12.96 12.47
CA SER A 113 5.78 -13.37 13.05
C SER A 113 6.77 -12.22 13.25
N ARG A 114 6.69 -11.17 12.41
CA ARG A 114 7.62 -10.04 12.33
C ARG A 114 6.87 -8.75 12.00
N GLY A 115 7.62 -7.73 11.58
CA GLY A 115 7.06 -6.45 11.12
C GLY A 115 6.45 -6.59 9.73
N ILE A 116 5.30 -5.95 9.53
CA ILE A 116 4.57 -6.02 8.26
C ILE A 116 4.99 -4.89 7.34
N ASN A 117 5.17 -5.19 6.06
CA ASN A 117 5.34 -4.17 5.03
C ASN A 117 4.28 -4.39 3.95
N ILE A 118 3.39 -3.42 3.77
CA ILE A 118 2.51 -3.38 2.59
C ILE A 118 3.25 -2.57 1.55
N THR A 119 3.31 -3.07 0.32
CA THR A 119 4.01 -2.39 -0.78
C THR A 119 3.08 -2.23 -1.98
N LEU A 120 3.15 -1.05 -2.60
CA LEU A 120 2.35 -0.70 -3.77
C LEU A 120 3.27 -0.48 -4.96
N GLY A 121 3.06 -1.22 -6.04
CA GLY A 121 3.66 -0.95 -7.34
C GLY A 121 2.86 0.13 -8.05
N VAL A 122 3.51 1.25 -8.38
CA VAL A 122 2.90 2.37 -9.09
C VAL A 122 3.58 2.60 -10.43
N ARG A 123 2.78 2.91 -11.45
CA ARG A 123 3.24 3.18 -12.83
C ARG A 123 2.65 4.47 -13.36
N PHE A 124 3.41 5.15 -14.21
CA PHE A 124 3.05 6.39 -14.85
C PHE A 124 3.22 6.28 -16.37
N ASP A 125 2.21 6.72 -17.11
CA ASP A 125 2.16 6.47 -18.55
C ASP A 125 3.17 7.35 -19.32
N ASP A 126 3.82 6.77 -20.33
CA ASP A 126 4.78 7.48 -21.18
C ASP A 126 4.11 8.56 -22.04
N ALA A 127 2.88 8.28 -22.48
CA ALA A 127 2.07 9.15 -23.33
C ALA A 127 1.32 10.25 -22.57
N ALA A 128 1.52 10.39 -21.25
CA ALA A 128 0.81 11.37 -20.44
C ALA A 128 0.95 12.80 -21.01
N PRO A 129 -0.10 13.62 -21.06
CA PRO A 129 -0.01 14.98 -21.61
C PRO A 129 0.89 15.88 -20.76
N ASP A 130 0.87 15.71 -19.44
CA ASP A 130 1.64 16.49 -18.49
C ASP A 130 1.83 15.74 -17.15
N VAL A 131 2.68 16.30 -16.29
CA VAL A 131 3.01 15.73 -14.96
C VAL A 131 1.82 15.68 -14.00
N ARG A 132 0.86 16.61 -14.10
CA ARG A 132 -0.32 16.63 -13.22
C ARG A 132 -1.28 15.49 -13.50
N SER A 133 -1.28 15.00 -14.74
CA SER A 133 -2.06 13.81 -15.13
C SER A 133 -1.46 12.49 -14.59
N MET A 134 -0.20 12.49 -14.15
CA MET A 134 0.53 11.35 -13.58
C MET A 134 0.61 11.43 -12.05
N GLN A 135 -0.44 11.95 -11.42
CA GLN A 135 -0.48 12.17 -9.98
C GLN A 135 -1.14 11.00 -9.25
N ILE A 136 -0.60 10.63 -8.09
CA ILE A 136 -1.27 9.75 -7.11
C ILE A 136 -1.33 10.48 -5.76
N GLU A 137 -2.50 10.49 -5.13
CA GLU A 137 -2.70 10.93 -3.75
C GLU A 137 -2.83 9.69 -2.87
N VAL A 138 -1.81 9.43 -2.06
CA VAL A 138 -1.74 8.26 -1.19
C VAL A 138 -2.19 8.64 0.21
N ILE A 139 -3.32 8.09 0.63
CA ILE A 139 -3.94 8.39 1.93
C ILE A 139 -3.37 7.45 3.00
N GLY A 140 -3.24 6.15 2.69
CA GLY A 140 -2.66 5.19 3.61
C GLY A 140 -2.91 3.74 3.25
N VAL A 141 -2.46 2.86 4.12
CA VAL A 141 -2.71 1.41 4.06
C VAL A 141 -3.20 0.93 5.42
N GLY A 142 -3.99 -0.14 5.42
CA GLY A 142 -4.48 -0.78 6.63
C GLY A 142 -4.13 -2.25 6.64
N LEU A 143 -3.95 -2.81 7.83
CA LEU A 143 -3.84 -4.25 8.02
C LEU A 143 -5.03 -4.72 8.84
N GLU A 144 -5.73 -5.70 8.30
CA GLU A 144 -6.82 -6.40 8.96
C GLU A 144 -6.27 -7.68 9.60
N TYR A 145 -6.61 -7.89 10.86
CA TYR A 145 -6.10 -9.04 11.62
C TYR A 145 -7.13 -9.51 12.65
N SER A 146 -7.02 -10.79 13.00
CA SER A 146 -7.88 -11.47 13.98
C SER A 146 -7.02 -12.23 14.99
N GLY A 147 -7.57 -12.53 16.17
CA GLY A 147 -6.88 -13.39 17.13
C GLY A 147 -7.06 -14.86 16.74
N GLY A 148 -6.01 -15.65 16.85
CA GLY A 148 -6.11 -17.11 16.79
C GLY A 148 -6.89 -17.68 17.98
N ASP A 149 -7.42 -18.88 17.82
CA ASP A 149 -8.07 -19.64 18.90
C ASP A 149 -7.07 -20.11 19.98
#